data_AF-A0A662M628-F1
#
_entry.id   AF-A0A662M628-F1
#
_cell.length_a   1.000
_cell.length_b   1.000
_cell.length_c   1.000
_cell.angle_alpha   90.00
_cell.angle_beta   90.00
_cell.angle_gamma   90.00
#
_symmetry.space_group_name_H-M   'P 1'
#
loop_
_entity.id
_entity.type
_entity.pdbx_description
1 polymer ?
#
loop_
_entity_poly.entity_id
_entity_poly.type
_entity_poly.pdbx_seq_one_letter_code
_entity_poly.pdbx_strand_id
1 'polypeptide(L)' 'AEEMETMLNSIPGVVENGLFVKLADVVVVGTKGGVKIIKSNL' A
#
# COMPACT_ATOMS: atom_id res chain seq x y z
N ALA A 1 6.76 -2.55 6.78
CA ALA A 1 5.60 -3.04 6.02
C ALA A 1 5.97 -4.27 5.20
N GLU A 2 7.07 -4.22 4.42
CA GLU A 2 7.54 -5.35 3.60
C GLU A 2 7.84 -6.63 4.39
N GLU A 3 8.46 -6.51 5.57
CA GLU A 3 8.73 -7.66 6.44
C GLU A 3 7.44 -8.36 6.89
N MET A 4 6.39 -7.59 7.15
CA MET A 4 5.08 -8.10 7.56
C MET A 4 4.35 -8.77 6.38
N GLU A 5 4.40 -8.16 5.20
CA GLU A 5 3.86 -8.76 3.96
C GLU A 5 4.55 -10.11 3.68
N THR A 6 5.87 -10.16 3.76
CA THR A 6 6.66 -11.38 3.55
C THR A 6 6.28 -12.47 4.55
N MET A 7 6.16 -12.11 5.83
CA MET A 7 5.71 -13.03 6.87
C MET A 7 4.31 -13.58 6.58
N LEU A 8 3.33 -12.72 6.24
CA LEU A 8 1.96 -13.15 5.97
C LEU A 8 1.88 -14.09 4.75
N ASN A 9 2.63 -13.80 3.70
CA ASN A 9 2.70 -14.63 2.50
C ASN A 9 3.31 -16.02 2.76
N SER A 10 4.05 -16.20 3.85
CA SER A 10 4.67 -17.48 4.22
C SER A 10 3.73 -18.44 4.98
N ILE A 11 2.54 -17.99 5.39
CA ILE A 11 1.61 -18.80 6.20
C ILE A 11 0.85 -19.77 5.29
N PRO A 12 0.91 -21.10 5.52
CA PRO A 12 0.14 -22.07 4.74
C PRO A 12 -1.37 -21.78 4.76
N GLY A 13 -1.98 -21.78 3.59
CA GLY A 13 -3.40 -21.48 3.43
C GLY A 13 -3.73 -19.99 3.25
N VAL A 14 -2.75 -19.09 3.42
CA VAL A 14 -2.89 -17.70 2.98
C VAL A 14 -2.70 -17.66 1.46
N VAL A 15 -3.71 -17.13 0.77
CA VAL A 15 -3.69 -16.99 -0.69
C VAL A 15 -3.13 -15.63 -1.10
N GLU A 16 -3.55 -14.58 -0.41
CA GLU A 16 -3.17 -13.19 -0.64
C GLU A 16 -3.44 -12.40 0.65
N ASN A 17 -2.78 -11.25 0.82
CA ASN A 17 -3.05 -10.33 1.90
C ASN A 17 -3.39 -8.92 1.39
N GLY A 18 -3.85 -8.03 2.28
CA GLY A 18 -4.32 -6.69 1.90
C GLY A 18 -3.22 -5.61 1.89
N LEU A 19 -1.94 -5.97 2.02
CA LEU A 19 -0.85 -5.01 2.08
C LEU A 19 -0.34 -4.71 0.67
N PHE A 20 -0.57 -3.47 0.23
CA PHE A 20 -0.10 -2.97 -1.06
C PHE A 20 1.16 -2.11 -0.85
N VAL A 21 2.28 -2.76 -0.54
CA VAL A 21 3.54 -2.08 -0.21
C VAL A 21 4.27 -1.67 -1.50
N LYS A 22 4.74 -0.42 -1.56
CA LYS A 22 5.46 0.16 -2.74
C LYS A 22 4.73 0.02 -4.09
N LEU A 23 3.40 -0.11 -4.08
CA LEU A 23 2.61 -0.28 -5.32
C LEU A 23 2.10 1.04 -5.92
N ALA A 24 1.80 2.05 -5.10
CA ALA A 24 1.16 3.27 -5.58
C ALA A 24 2.19 4.36 -5.94
N ASP A 25 2.24 4.75 -7.22
CA ASP A 25 3.05 5.87 -7.71
C ASP A 25 2.41 7.24 -7.46
N VAL A 26 1.08 7.30 -7.44
CA VAL A 26 0.31 8.53 -7.23
C VAL A 26 -0.89 8.25 -6.34
N VAL A 27 -1.06 9.06 -5.30
CA VAL A 27 -2.21 9.03 -4.39
C VAL A 27 -2.98 10.33 -4.51
N VAL A 28 -4.29 10.22 -4.78
CA VAL A 28 -5.21 11.36 -4.86
C VAL A 28 -6.09 11.38 -3.62
N VAL A 29 -5.96 12.42 -2.80
CA VAL A 29 -6.67 12.54 -1.52
C VAL A 29 -7.69 13.68 -1.59
N GLY A 30 -8.97 13.35 -1.48
CA GLY A 30 -10.04 14.33 -1.29
C GLY A 30 -10.06 14.84 0.15
N THR A 31 -9.96 16.15 0.35
CA THR A 31 -10.02 16.79 1.67
C THR A 31 -11.06 17.91 1.68
N LYS A 32 -11.44 18.40 2.88
CA LYS A 32 -12.33 19.58 3.01
C LYS A 32 -11.78 20.83 2.30
N GLY A 33 -10.46 20.94 2.17
CA GLY A 33 -9.78 22.05 1.49
C GLY A 33 -9.50 21.80 0.00
N GLY A 34 -10.04 20.73 -0.59
CA GLY A 34 -9.81 20.35 -1.98
C GLY A 34 -8.95 19.07 -2.12
N VAL A 35 -8.44 18.85 -3.33
CA VAL A 35 -7.70 17.63 -3.69
C VAL A 35 -6.20 17.81 -3.44
N LYS A 36 -5.57 16.82 -2.83
CA LYS A 36 -4.10 16.71 -2.72
C LYS A 36 -3.61 15.55 -3.57
N ILE A 37 -2.54 15.79 -4.32
CA ILE A 37 -1.85 14.77 -5.11
C ILE A 37 -0.50 14.52 -4.45
N ILE A 38 -0.27 13.27 -4.04
CA ILE A 38 0.99 12.81 -3.45
C ILE A 38 1.63 11.87 -4.48
N LYS A 39 2.87 12.15 -4.88
CA LYS A 39 3.64 11.25 -5.75
C LYS A 39 4.62 10.44 -4.92
N SER A 40 4.82 9.19 -5.29
CA SER A 40 5.88 8.36 -4.73
C SER A 40 7.25 8.95 -5.11
N ASN A 41 8.20 8.83 -4.19
CA ASN A 41 9.60 9.23 -4.39
C ASN A 41 10.51 8.00 -4.51
N LEU A 42 9.93 6.83 -4.81
CA LEU A 42 10.67 5.58 -5.02
C LEU A 42 11.51 5.64 -6.30
#